data_AF-A0A8J2R991-F1
#
_entry.id   AF-A0A8J2R991-F1
#
_cell.length_a   1.000
_cell.length_b   1.000
_cell.length_c   1.000
_cell.angle_alpha   90.00
_cell.angle_beta   90.00
_cell.angle_gamma   90.00
#
_symmetry.space_group_name_H-M   'P 1'
#
loop_
_entity.id
_entity.type
_entity.pdbx_description
1 polymer ?
#
loop_
_entity_poly.entity_id
_entity_poly.type
_entity_poly.pdbx_seq_one_letter_code
_entity_poly.pdbx_strand_id
1 'polypeptide(L)'
;MILFYLLCIFLKCVYCQHSNGLHGGPIEAECLSFMSRERIWVPVALDEVIGPMGGPSNNPISLARHHIIPVRTLRSFFDTAVRENHEGNVELTGLMSLMGFLSDDALNQYRDTNALEDFIRSDLEEMRQLQMYYIDQEFEFNNPPVDILFSASYLVRSVFQWIPSNIFIGPAPQLRSDDPGDAFEVDSRYIVGEEDFRRLRTINNMMERYVQTRERATFNEIIELLATMSRDRDVAYPFNRSQWIYENNKYRINKNNHDHETRVSDDVTLVGSDPYCLKPLELIKMSMHQENLIIVSEVLDRAIKHKGFYSKDYGSWKDWYADSSWAFGIFNDGLSMAGQGWVYDPYGYKFNDNSFVVGILGTDARGKSDNWVNLAHDFRDTKDKKQYAGQVFFDKNGRPVAIVITSIAWAQVGSGWSFVYNNEKWEYESTDSWDERRFAGRTESLDTTAPKFVTS
;
A
#
# COMPACT_ATOMS: atom_id res chain seq x y z
N MET A 1 -33.92 17.17 -30.88
CA MET A 1 -32.52 16.98 -30.44
C MET A 1 -32.42 16.58 -28.97
N ILE A 2 -33.00 17.34 -28.03
CA ILE A 2 -32.97 17.01 -26.58
C ILE A 2 -33.66 15.68 -26.26
N LEU A 3 -34.82 15.40 -26.88
CA LEU A 3 -35.50 14.10 -26.71
C LEU A 3 -34.70 12.90 -27.27
N PHE A 4 -33.92 13.13 -28.34
CA PHE A 4 -33.06 12.10 -28.93
C PHE A 4 -31.85 11.82 -28.03
N TYR A 5 -31.29 12.87 -27.41
CA TYR A 5 -30.22 12.75 -26.43
C TYR A 5 -30.66 12.01 -25.17
N LEU A 6 -31.87 12.30 -24.66
CA LEU A 6 -32.45 11.59 -23.52
C LEU A 6 -32.80 10.13 -23.86
N LEU A 7 -33.28 9.85 -25.07
CA LEU A 7 -33.53 8.48 -25.55
C LEU A 7 -32.22 7.69 -25.71
N CYS A 8 -31.13 8.31 -26.15
CA CYS A 8 -29.81 7.68 -26.20
C CYS A 8 -29.22 7.40 -24.82
N ILE A 9 -29.44 8.28 -23.84
CA ILE A 9 -29.05 8.03 -22.44
C ILE A 9 -29.89 6.88 -21.85
N PHE A 10 -31.20 6.89 -22.08
CA PHE A 10 -32.09 5.83 -21.59
C PHE A 10 -31.77 4.48 -22.23
N LEU A 11 -31.50 4.44 -23.54
CA LEU A 11 -31.06 3.22 -24.23
C LEU A 11 -29.68 2.76 -23.75
N LYS A 12 -28.74 3.66 -23.42
CA LYS A 12 -27.46 3.28 -22.79
C LYS A 12 -27.65 2.66 -21.41
N CYS A 13 -28.58 3.17 -20.61
CA CYS A 13 -28.91 2.60 -19.30
C CYS A 13 -29.61 1.24 -19.41
N VAL A 14 -30.49 1.06 -20.41
CA VAL A 14 -31.22 -0.19 -20.61
C VAL A 14 -30.37 -1.27 -21.31
N TYR A 15 -29.45 -0.90 -22.22
CA TYR A 15 -28.57 -1.86 -22.90
C TYR A 15 -27.29 -2.22 -22.12
N CYS A 16 -26.93 -1.49 -21.06
CA CYS A 16 -25.90 -1.92 -20.11
C CYS A 16 -26.40 -2.97 -19.10
N GLN A 17 -27.69 -3.32 -19.11
CA GLN A 17 -28.25 -4.43 -18.33
C GLN A 17 -28.41 -5.70 -19.17
N HIS A 18 -27.33 -6.15 -19.79
CA HIS A 18 -27.19 -7.55 -20.24
C HIS A 18 -25.88 -8.14 -19.71
N SER A 19 -25.84 -8.27 -18.39
CA SER A 19 -25.18 -9.39 -17.72
C SER A 19 -26.04 -9.78 -16.54
N ASN A 20 -26.68 -10.95 -16.63
CA ASN A 20 -27.11 -11.65 -15.43
C ASN A 20 -25.87 -11.84 -14.54
N GLY A 21 -25.92 -11.36 -13.31
CA GLY A 21 -24.97 -11.70 -12.25
C GLY A 21 -23.84 -10.71 -12.03
N LEU A 22 -24.16 -9.54 -11.46
CA LEU A 22 -23.31 -8.83 -10.49
C LEU A 22 -24.26 -7.98 -9.64
N HIS A 23 -24.82 -8.61 -8.60
CA HIS A 23 -25.63 -7.95 -7.57
C HIS A 23 -24.77 -7.20 -6.54
N GLY A 24 -23.48 -7.04 -6.80
CA GLY A 24 -22.56 -6.34 -5.93
C GLY A 24 -22.85 -4.87 -5.79
N GLY A 25 -23.16 -4.44 -4.56
CA GLY A 25 -23.24 -3.02 -4.20
C GLY A 25 -21.88 -2.30 -4.30
N PRO A 26 -21.84 -1.00 -3.95
CA PRO A 26 -20.61 -0.18 -3.99
C PRO A 26 -19.41 -0.80 -3.26
N ILE A 27 -19.65 -1.60 -2.22
CA ILE A 27 -18.62 -2.27 -1.43
C ILE A 27 -17.95 -3.41 -2.21
N GLU A 28 -18.73 -4.22 -2.93
CA GLU A 28 -18.17 -5.28 -3.76
C GLU A 28 -17.31 -4.68 -4.88
N ALA A 29 -17.77 -3.58 -5.49
CA ALA A 29 -17.00 -2.84 -6.49
C ALA A 29 -15.69 -2.28 -5.92
N GLU A 30 -15.69 -1.76 -4.69
CA GLU A 30 -14.46 -1.31 -4.02
C GLU A 30 -13.53 -2.46 -3.63
N CYS A 31 -14.05 -3.56 -3.08
CA CYS A 31 -13.26 -4.77 -2.80
C CYS A 31 -12.63 -5.34 -4.08
N LEU A 32 -13.36 -5.40 -5.19
CA LEU A 32 -12.84 -5.85 -6.49
C LEU A 32 -11.82 -4.88 -7.08
N SER A 33 -12.10 -3.57 -7.00
CA SER A 33 -11.19 -2.49 -7.38
C SER A 33 -9.88 -2.60 -6.60
N PHE A 34 -9.95 -2.79 -5.29
CA PHE A 34 -8.84 -3.03 -4.39
C PHE A 34 -8.02 -4.26 -4.77
N MET A 35 -8.66 -5.42 -4.91
CA MET A 35 -8.00 -6.69 -5.24
C MET A 35 -7.31 -6.66 -6.61
N SER A 36 -7.87 -5.89 -7.55
CA SER A 36 -7.25 -5.64 -8.86
C SER A 36 -6.09 -4.65 -8.84
N ARG A 37 -6.04 -3.78 -7.81
CA ARG A 37 -5.04 -2.73 -7.61
C ARG A 37 -4.04 -3.14 -6.53
N GLU A 38 -3.09 -4.02 -6.84
CA GLU A 38 -1.70 -3.80 -6.41
C GLU A 38 -0.62 -4.76 -6.95
N ARG A 39 0.54 -4.13 -7.21
CA ARG A 39 1.89 -4.69 -7.40
C ARG A 39 2.86 -4.16 -6.33
N ILE A 40 2.37 -3.61 -5.22
CA ILE A 40 3.21 -3.04 -4.17
C ILE A 40 3.47 -4.12 -3.12
N TRP A 41 4.74 -4.50 -2.98
CA TRP A 41 5.23 -5.36 -1.91
C TRP A 41 6.06 -4.49 -0.97
N VAL A 42 5.62 -4.33 0.28
CA VAL A 42 6.46 -3.78 1.33
C VAL A 42 6.64 -4.88 2.36
N PRO A 43 7.77 -5.63 2.35
CA PRO A 43 8.17 -6.33 3.55
C PRO A 43 8.44 -5.27 4.61
N VAL A 44 7.59 -5.21 5.63
CA VAL A 44 7.82 -4.34 6.78
C VAL A 44 9.03 -4.91 7.51
N ALA A 45 10.18 -4.24 7.35
CA ALA A 45 11.34 -4.50 8.17
C ALA A 45 10.96 -4.18 9.62
N LEU A 46 11.04 -5.19 10.47
CA LEU A 46 10.88 -5.07 11.91
C LEU A 46 12.26 -4.74 12.51
N ASP A 47 12.27 -3.99 13.61
CA ASP A 47 13.46 -3.47 14.25
C ASP A 47 14.56 -4.52 14.54
N GLU A 48 15.72 -3.97 14.83
CA GLU A 48 17.01 -4.59 15.02
C GLU A 48 17.15 -5.37 16.35
N VAL A 49 17.25 -6.72 16.30
CA VAL A 49 17.49 -7.59 17.49
C VAL A 49 18.85 -8.29 17.47
N ILE A 50 19.38 -8.63 18.65
CA ILE A 50 20.68 -9.31 18.80
C ILE A 50 20.65 -10.73 18.20
N GLY A 51 21.50 -10.98 17.20
CA GLY A 51 21.51 -12.22 16.40
C GLY A 51 22.08 -13.49 17.06
N PRO A 52 21.94 -14.70 16.44
CA PRO A 52 22.26 -16.02 17.00
C PRO A 52 23.71 -16.23 17.46
N MET A 53 23.91 -17.19 18.39
CA MET A 53 25.26 -17.52 18.90
C MET A 53 26.00 -18.22 17.76
N GLY A 54 26.94 -17.52 17.13
CA GLY A 54 27.68 -17.98 15.94
C GLY A 54 27.75 -16.96 14.81
N GLY A 55 26.84 -15.97 14.76
CA GLY A 55 26.99 -14.77 13.92
C GLY A 55 27.87 -13.71 14.59
N PRO A 56 28.21 -12.59 13.90
CA PRO A 56 28.88 -11.45 14.52
C PRO A 56 28.06 -11.00 15.73
N SER A 57 28.54 -11.33 16.93
CA SER A 57 27.70 -11.56 18.12
C SER A 57 27.06 -10.30 18.73
N ASN A 58 27.23 -9.14 18.09
CA ASN A 58 26.74 -7.84 18.53
C ASN A 58 26.03 -7.05 17.42
N ASN A 59 25.87 -7.62 16.21
CA ASN A 59 25.20 -6.90 15.15
C ASN A 59 23.69 -7.10 15.25
N PRO A 60 22.92 -6.00 15.23
CA PRO A 60 21.49 -6.10 15.11
C PRO A 60 21.09 -6.79 13.81
N ILE A 61 20.09 -7.67 13.88
CA ILE A 61 19.46 -8.32 12.74
C ILE A 61 18.18 -7.58 12.40
N SER A 62 18.05 -7.18 11.14
CA SER A 62 16.76 -6.76 10.59
C SER A 62 15.82 -7.96 10.48
N LEU A 63 14.68 -7.88 11.15
CA LEU A 63 13.64 -8.89 11.12
C LEU A 63 12.56 -8.55 10.08
N ALA A 64 11.73 -9.52 9.75
CA ALA A 64 10.54 -9.36 8.93
C ALA A 64 9.46 -10.36 9.35
N ARG A 65 8.21 -10.06 8.98
CA ARG A 65 7.09 -11.00 9.05
C ARG A 65 7.15 -11.95 7.87
N HIS A 66 6.94 -13.22 8.15
CA HIS A 66 6.88 -14.28 7.16
C HIS A 66 5.53 -14.96 7.21
N HIS A 67 4.88 -15.09 6.05
CA HIS A 67 3.59 -15.77 5.94
C HIS A 67 3.82 -17.24 5.59
N ILE A 68 3.08 -18.15 6.23
CA ILE A 68 3.19 -19.59 6.01
C ILE A 68 2.32 -20.01 4.83
N ILE A 69 1.06 -19.59 4.82
CA ILE A 69 0.20 -19.54 3.63
C ILE A 69 0.66 -18.34 2.81
N PRO A 70 1.13 -18.52 1.57
CA PRO A 70 1.63 -17.42 0.76
C PRO A 70 0.58 -16.32 0.58
N VAL A 71 1.02 -15.06 0.66
CA VAL A 71 0.16 -13.88 0.45
C VAL A 71 -0.55 -13.96 -0.91
N ARG A 72 0.09 -14.52 -1.93
CA ARG A 72 -0.51 -14.75 -3.25
C ARG A 72 -1.74 -15.66 -3.18
N THR A 73 -1.69 -16.72 -2.37
CA THR A 73 -2.81 -17.66 -2.21
C THR A 73 -3.94 -17.01 -1.44
N LEU A 74 -3.65 -16.35 -0.32
CA LEU A 74 -4.62 -15.57 0.46
C LEU A 74 -5.37 -14.56 -0.43
N ARG A 75 -4.62 -13.75 -1.19
CA ARG A 75 -5.21 -12.80 -2.14
C ARG A 75 -6.11 -13.49 -3.15
N SER A 76 -5.60 -14.52 -3.84
CA SER A 76 -6.39 -15.22 -4.86
C SER A 76 -7.68 -15.81 -4.30
N PHE A 77 -7.64 -16.33 -3.07
CA PHE A 77 -8.80 -16.83 -2.34
C PHE A 77 -9.82 -15.72 -2.04
N PHE A 78 -9.39 -14.63 -1.42
CA PHE A 78 -10.27 -13.52 -1.07
C PHE A 78 -10.82 -12.80 -2.32
N ASP A 79 -10.01 -12.59 -3.37
CA ASP A 79 -10.43 -12.07 -4.67
C ASP A 79 -11.56 -12.91 -5.25
N THR A 80 -11.38 -14.24 -5.18
CA THR A 80 -12.37 -15.19 -5.64
C THR A 80 -13.65 -15.06 -4.82
N ALA A 81 -13.55 -15.07 -3.50
CA ALA A 81 -14.72 -15.02 -2.61
C ALA A 81 -15.56 -13.76 -2.86
N VAL A 82 -14.91 -12.61 -3.07
CA VAL A 82 -15.60 -11.36 -3.40
C VAL A 82 -16.27 -11.45 -4.78
N ARG A 83 -15.62 -12.02 -5.81
CA ARG A 83 -16.20 -12.16 -7.16
C ARG A 83 -17.35 -13.14 -7.24
N GLU A 84 -17.27 -14.22 -6.47
CA GLU A 84 -18.29 -15.26 -6.40
C GLU A 84 -19.32 -14.94 -5.31
N ASN A 85 -19.37 -13.70 -4.82
CA ASN A 85 -20.40 -13.27 -3.90
C ASN A 85 -21.75 -13.24 -4.63
N HIS A 86 -22.53 -14.31 -4.46
CA HIS A 86 -23.84 -14.48 -5.08
C HIS A 86 -24.96 -13.98 -4.15
N GLU A 87 -26.21 -14.16 -4.57
CA GLU A 87 -27.40 -13.85 -3.75
C GLU A 87 -27.26 -14.41 -2.31
N GLY A 88 -27.51 -13.53 -1.34
CA GLY A 88 -27.40 -13.83 0.09
C GLY A 88 -26.08 -13.42 0.75
N ASN A 89 -25.11 -12.88 0.01
CA ASN A 89 -23.86 -12.31 0.54
C ASN A 89 -23.06 -13.26 1.45
N VAL A 90 -23.18 -14.58 1.28
CA VAL A 90 -22.60 -15.56 2.22
C VAL A 90 -21.08 -15.42 2.31
N GLU A 91 -20.40 -15.26 1.18
CA GLU A 91 -18.97 -15.07 1.11
C GLU A 91 -18.56 -13.78 1.85
N LEU A 92 -19.21 -12.65 1.55
CA LEU A 92 -18.95 -11.40 2.26
C LEU A 92 -19.27 -11.48 3.76
N THR A 93 -20.37 -12.11 4.17
CA THR A 93 -20.73 -12.28 5.58
C THR A 93 -19.69 -13.14 6.31
N GLY A 94 -19.21 -14.21 5.70
CA GLY A 94 -18.13 -15.04 6.26
C GLY A 94 -16.83 -14.25 6.44
N LEU A 95 -16.46 -13.46 5.43
CA LEU A 95 -15.31 -12.55 5.51
C LEU A 95 -15.49 -11.52 6.62
N MET A 96 -16.62 -10.81 6.67
CA MET A 96 -16.89 -9.79 7.68
C MET A 96 -16.89 -10.39 9.10
N SER A 97 -17.39 -11.62 9.24
CA SER A 97 -17.37 -12.35 10.52
C SER A 97 -15.94 -12.66 10.97
N LEU A 98 -15.08 -13.14 10.07
CA LEU A 98 -13.66 -13.36 10.36
C LEU A 98 -12.95 -12.05 10.70
N MET A 99 -13.23 -10.98 9.96
CA MET A 99 -12.62 -9.66 10.18
C MET A 99 -13.00 -9.08 11.53
N GLY A 100 -14.28 -9.10 11.89
CA GLY A 100 -14.72 -8.61 13.18
C GLY A 100 -14.15 -9.42 14.34
N PHE A 101 -14.03 -10.74 14.18
CA PHE A 101 -13.34 -11.58 15.16
C PHE A 101 -11.88 -11.14 15.37
N LEU A 102 -11.10 -11.01 14.28
CA LEU A 102 -9.71 -10.57 14.36
C LEU A 102 -9.58 -9.15 14.92
N SER A 103 -10.55 -8.29 14.63
CA SER A 103 -10.57 -6.91 15.11
C SER A 103 -10.83 -6.84 16.61
N ASP A 104 -11.83 -7.59 17.09
CA ASP A 104 -12.13 -7.69 18.51
C ASP A 104 -10.94 -8.30 19.28
N ASP A 105 -10.29 -9.31 18.72
CA ASP A 105 -9.11 -9.93 19.31
C ASP A 105 -7.97 -8.91 19.48
N ALA A 106 -7.61 -8.20 18.41
CA ALA A 106 -6.61 -7.14 18.45
C ALA A 106 -6.99 -6.02 19.45
N LEU A 107 -8.23 -5.54 19.42
CA LEU A 107 -8.68 -4.49 20.33
C LEU A 107 -8.63 -4.93 21.80
N ASN A 108 -8.96 -6.19 22.09
CA ASN A 108 -8.91 -6.74 23.45
C ASN A 108 -7.47 -6.91 23.92
N GLN A 109 -6.59 -7.43 23.08
CA GLN A 109 -5.18 -7.64 23.40
C GLN A 109 -4.46 -6.34 23.75
N TYR A 110 -4.76 -5.28 23.00
CA TYR A 110 -4.08 -4.00 23.13
C TYR A 110 -4.83 -2.97 23.96
N ARG A 111 -5.96 -3.36 24.57
CA ARG A 111 -6.89 -2.46 25.28
C ARG A 111 -6.20 -1.54 26.28
N ASP A 112 -5.27 -2.09 27.05
CA ASP A 112 -4.60 -1.40 28.16
C ASP A 112 -3.19 -0.91 27.80
N THR A 113 -2.80 -1.06 26.53
CA THR A 113 -1.50 -0.61 26.05
C THR A 113 -1.65 0.70 25.26
N ASN A 114 -0.76 1.65 25.50
CA ASN A 114 -0.53 2.77 24.57
C ASN A 114 0.21 2.31 23.29
N ALA A 115 0.40 1.00 23.12
CA ALA A 115 1.16 0.43 22.02
C ALA A 115 0.33 0.32 20.74
N LEU A 116 -1.00 0.24 20.86
CA LEU A 116 -1.90 0.45 19.74
C LEU A 116 -2.06 1.96 19.54
N GLU A 117 -1.46 2.48 18.48
CA GLU A 117 -1.63 3.88 18.12
C GLU A 117 -3.12 4.20 17.92
N ASP A 118 -3.57 5.38 18.37
CA ASP A 118 -4.99 5.75 18.44
C ASP A 118 -5.74 5.55 17.11
N PHE A 119 -5.05 5.74 15.99
CA PHE A 119 -5.68 5.62 14.68
C PHE A 119 -5.79 4.13 14.24
N ILE A 120 -4.93 3.21 14.70
CA ILE A 120 -5.10 1.76 14.48
C ILE A 120 -6.29 1.25 15.27
N ARG A 121 -6.46 1.77 16.49
CA ARG A 121 -7.67 1.54 17.28
C ARG A 121 -8.92 2.02 16.55
N SER A 122 -8.88 3.23 15.98
CA SER A 122 -9.97 3.78 15.16
C SER A 122 -10.30 2.87 13.97
N ASP A 123 -9.30 2.41 13.23
CA ASP A 123 -9.50 1.49 12.09
C ASP A 123 -10.14 0.17 12.55
N LEU A 124 -9.68 -0.40 13.67
CA LEU A 124 -10.22 -1.62 14.27
C LEU A 124 -11.69 -1.47 14.71
N GLU A 125 -12.03 -0.33 15.32
CA GLU A 125 -13.39 0.02 15.71
C GLU A 125 -14.30 0.22 14.50
N GLU A 126 -13.81 0.86 13.43
CA GLU A 126 -14.54 0.97 12.17
C GLU A 126 -14.80 -0.40 11.53
N MET A 127 -13.88 -1.37 11.63
CA MET A 127 -14.14 -2.75 11.15
C MET A 127 -15.27 -3.40 11.90
N ARG A 128 -15.29 -3.23 13.22
CA ARG A 128 -16.34 -3.78 14.06
C ARG A 128 -17.69 -3.17 13.69
N GLN A 129 -17.75 -1.87 13.42
CA GLN A 129 -18.96 -1.22 12.94
C GLN A 129 -19.38 -1.81 11.58
N LEU A 130 -18.45 -1.93 10.63
CA LEU A 130 -18.67 -2.58 9.32
C LEU A 130 -19.22 -4.00 9.45
N GLN A 131 -18.63 -4.81 10.32
CA GLN A 131 -19.10 -6.16 10.61
C GLN A 131 -20.53 -6.12 11.12
N MET A 132 -20.83 -5.28 12.12
CA MET A 132 -22.18 -5.14 12.68
C MET A 132 -23.17 -4.76 11.57
N TYR A 133 -22.82 -3.81 10.69
CA TYR A 133 -23.65 -3.43 9.54
C TYR A 133 -23.95 -4.62 8.60
N TYR A 134 -22.98 -5.51 8.38
CA TYR A 134 -23.13 -6.65 7.47
C TYR A 134 -23.83 -7.87 8.08
N ILE A 135 -23.66 -8.09 9.39
CA ILE A 135 -24.25 -9.23 10.10
C ILE A 135 -25.70 -8.94 10.48
N ASP A 136 -26.03 -7.72 10.89
CA ASP A 136 -27.36 -7.43 11.45
C ASP A 136 -28.48 -7.28 10.40
N GLN A 137 -28.18 -7.27 9.10
CA GLN A 137 -29.12 -7.32 7.94
C GLN A 137 -30.39 -6.41 7.94
N GLU A 138 -30.66 -5.61 8.97
CA GLU A 138 -31.89 -4.81 9.10
C GLU A 138 -31.79 -3.41 8.47
N PHE A 139 -30.61 -2.96 8.04
CA PHE A 139 -30.48 -1.67 7.39
C PHE A 139 -30.71 -1.77 5.88
N GLU A 140 -31.79 -1.13 5.40
CA GLU A 140 -32.08 -0.94 3.99
C GLU A 140 -30.86 -0.33 3.26
N PHE A 141 -30.16 -1.19 2.52
CA PHE A 141 -28.99 -0.86 1.72
C PHE A 141 -29.34 0.23 0.71
N ASN A 142 -28.90 1.47 0.94
CA ASN A 142 -28.88 2.45 -0.14
C ASN A 142 -27.65 3.33 -0.23
N ASN A 143 -26.82 3.52 0.80
CA ASN A 143 -25.52 4.20 0.68
C ASN A 143 -24.70 4.05 2.00
N PRO A 144 -23.82 3.06 2.15
CA PRO A 144 -22.80 3.13 3.20
C PRO A 144 -21.94 4.38 2.97
N PRO A 145 -21.61 5.16 4.02
CA PRO A 145 -20.72 6.31 3.90
C PRO A 145 -19.43 5.96 3.15
N VAL A 146 -19.03 6.81 2.21
CA VAL A 146 -17.84 6.60 1.37
C VAL A 146 -16.56 6.45 2.21
N ASP A 147 -16.49 7.11 3.36
CA ASP A 147 -15.33 7.01 4.26
C ASP A 147 -15.17 5.60 4.84
N ILE A 148 -16.28 4.93 5.14
CA ILE A 148 -16.34 3.53 5.60
C ILE A 148 -15.92 2.55 4.50
N LEU A 149 -16.19 2.89 3.23
CA LEU A 149 -15.75 2.10 2.07
C LEU A 149 -14.24 2.19 1.84
N PHE A 150 -13.66 3.38 2.03
CA PHE A 150 -12.21 3.57 1.95
C PHE A 150 -11.48 2.86 3.09
N SER A 151 -12.01 2.89 4.32
CA SER A 151 -11.44 2.11 5.42
C SER A 151 -11.56 0.61 5.15
N ALA A 152 -12.67 0.11 4.60
CA ALA A 152 -12.83 -1.30 4.21
C ALA A 152 -11.69 -1.82 3.29
N SER A 153 -11.19 -1.00 2.36
CA SER A 153 -10.06 -1.37 1.49
C SER A 153 -8.73 -1.54 2.26
N TYR A 154 -8.49 -0.69 3.26
CA TYR A 154 -7.34 -0.75 4.16
C TYR A 154 -7.47 -1.90 5.18
N LEU A 155 -8.68 -2.14 5.65
CA LEU A 155 -9.04 -3.25 6.53
C LEU A 155 -8.81 -4.61 5.89
N VAL A 156 -9.27 -4.80 4.63
CA VAL A 156 -9.03 -6.04 3.89
C VAL A 156 -7.52 -6.27 3.78
N ARG A 157 -6.70 -5.22 3.57
CA ARG A 157 -5.21 -5.31 3.68
C ARG A 157 -4.74 -5.81 5.01
N SER A 158 -5.19 -5.15 6.06
CA SER A 158 -4.75 -5.43 7.41
C SER A 158 -5.09 -6.87 7.82
N VAL A 159 -6.26 -7.38 7.43
CA VAL A 159 -6.71 -8.72 7.80
C VAL A 159 -5.89 -9.83 7.16
N PHE A 160 -5.61 -9.79 5.84
CA PHE A 160 -4.77 -10.85 5.25
C PHE A 160 -3.30 -10.74 5.67
N GLN A 161 -2.84 -9.56 6.08
CA GLN A 161 -1.50 -9.32 6.63
C GLN A 161 -1.39 -9.61 8.14
N TRP A 162 -2.51 -9.87 8.81
CA TRP A 162 -2.60 -10.01 10.27
C TRP A 162 -3.49 -11.19 10.66
N ILE A 163 -3.16 -12.36 10.14
CA ILE A 163 -3.65 -13.64 10.68
C ILE A 163 -2.51 -14.17 11.57
N PRO A 164 -2.53 -14.00 12.90
CA PRO A 164 -1.37 -14.28 13.74
C PRO A 164 -0.88 -15.74 13.62
N SER A 165 -1.83 -16.66 13.48
CA SER A 165 -1.55 -18.09 13.25
C SER A 165 -0.88 -18.38 11.91
N ASN A 166 -0.90 -17.46 10.95
CA ASN A 166 -0.24 -17.60 9.66
C ASN A 166 1.13 -16.89 9.60
N ILE A 167 1.58 -16.24 10.67
CA ILE A 167 2.73 -15.34 10.64
C ILE A 167 3.77 -15.74 11.67
N PHE A 168 5.03 -15.83 11.25
CA PHE A 168 6.15 -15.88 12.18
C PHE A 168 7.16 -14.76 11.94
N ILE A 169 7.93 -14.45 12.98
CA ILE A 169 8.97 -13.42 12.94
C ILE A 169 10.33 -14.07 12.70
N GLY A 170 11.05 -13.61 11.69
CA GLY A 170 12.33 -14.15 11.26
C GLY A 170 13.26 -13.10 10.66
N PRO A 171 14.52 -13.42 10.34
CA PRO A 171 15.42 -12.52 9.62
C PRO A 171 14.78 -12.04 8.30
N ALA A 172 15.08 -10.81 7.90
CA ALA A 172 14.53 -10.26 6.67
C ALA A 172 14.97 -11.08 5.43
N PRO A 173 14.14 -11.20 4.36
CA PRO A 173 14.42 -12.05 3.20
C PRO A 173 15.82 -11.89 2.59
N GLN A 174 16.33 -10.65 2.50
CA GLN A 174 17.67 -10.37 1.98
C GLN A 174 18.82 -10.97 2.81
N LEU A 175 18.58 -11.25 4.09
CA LEU A 175 19.54 -11.86 5.01
C LEU A 175 19.48 -13.39 4.98
N ARG A 176 18.61 -13.98 4.15
CA ARG A 176 18.32 -15.40 4.17
C ARG A 176 18.89 -16.14 2.97
N SER A 177 19.16 -17.42 3.17
CA SER A 177 19.68 -18.34 2.15
C SER A 177 18.62 -19.31 1.64
N ASP A 178 17.56 -19.49 2.42
CA ASP A 178 16.42 -20.34 2.14
C ASP A 178 15.19 -19.56 1.62
N ASP A 179 15.37 -18.28 1.30
CA ASP A 179 14.33 -17.36 0.80
C ASP A 179 14.96 -16.44 -0.27
N PRO A 180 14.41 -16.38 -1.51
CA PRO A 180 13.16 -17.01 -1.96
C PRO A 180 13.30 -18.49 -2.36
N GLY A 181 12.24 -19.28 -2.17
CA GLY A 181 12.08 -20.64 -2.73
C GLY A 181 11.08 -21.51 -1.98
N ASP A 182 10.44 -22.48 -2.67
CA ASP A 182 9.36 -23.35 -2.14
C ASP A 182 9.71 -24.18 -0.90
N ALA A 183 11.01 -24.31 -0.59
CA ALA A 183 11.47 -24.99 0.61
C ALA A 183 11.13 -24.19 1.87
N PHE A 184 10.99 -22.86 1.75
CA PHE A 184 10.77 -21.98 2.87
C PHE A 184 9.46 -22.26 3.59
N GLU A 185 8.36 -22.31 2.84
CA GLU A 185 7.03 -22.56 3.39
C GLU A 185 7.00 -23.93 4.06
N VAL A 186 7.65 -24.94 3.47
CA VAL A 186 7.73 -26.30 4.05
C VAL A 186 8.55 -26.32 5.34
N ASP A 187 9.65 -25.58 5.40
CA ASP A 187 10.54 -25.53 6.56
C ASP A 187 9.96 -24.68 7.71
N SER A 188 8.93 -23.86 7.46
CA SER A 188 8.25 -23.09 8.50
C SER A 188 7.68 -23.98 9.63
N ARG A 189 7.43 -25.28 9.36
CA ARG A 189 7.06 -26.30 10.36
C ARG A 189 8.02 -26.41 11.55
N TYR A 190 9.31 -26.10 11.35
CA TYR A 190 10.32 -26.11 12.42
C TYR A 190 10.26 -24.85 13.30
N ILE A 191 9.52 -23.83 12.87
CA ILE A 191 9.24 -22.62 13.63
C ILE A 191 7.90 -22.74 14.33
N VAL A 192 6.87 -23.14 13.57
CA VAL A 192 5.48 -23.14 14.04
C VAL A 192 5.03 -24.43 14.71
N GLY A 193 5.81 -25.50 14.55
CA GLY A 193 5.42 -26.83 14.98
C GLY A 193 4.65 -27.58 13.91
N GLU A 194 4.77 -28.90 13.94
CA GLU A 194 4.24 -29.79 12.91
C GLU A 194 2.70 -29.82 12.87
N GLU A 195 2.04 -29.67 14.01
CA GLU A 195 0.57 -29.66 14.07
C GLU A 195 -0.01 -28.41 13.41
N ASP A 196 0.41 -27.22 13.84
CA ASP A 196 -0.04 -25.95 13.28
C ASP A 196 0.30 -25.84 11.79
N PHE A 197 1.50 -26.28 11.40
CA PHE A 197 1.88 -26.34 9.99
C PHE A 197 0.94 -27.21 9.15
N ARG A 198 0.53 -28.39 9.64
CA ARG A 198 -0.43 -29.25 8.91
C ARG A 198 -1.78 -28.58 8.76
N ARG A 199 -2.26 -27.87 9.80
CA ARG A 199 -3.53 -27.12 9.74
C ARG A 199 -3.45 -26.02 8.68
N LEU A 200 -2.41 -25.20 8.70
CA LEU A 200 -2.18 -24.13 7.71
C LEU A 200 -2.01 -24.67 6.29
N ARG A 201 -1.29 -25.78 6.12
CA ARG A 201 -1.12 -26.44 4.81
C ARG A 201 -2.45 -26.97 4.29
N THR A 202 -3.30 -27.49 5.16
CA THR A 202 -4.65 -27.95 4.80
C THR A 202 -5.48 -26.77 4.30
N ILE A 203 -5.47 -25.66 5.05
CA ILE A 203 -6.14 -24.42 4.66
C ILE A 203 -5.61 -23.90 3.31
N ASN A 204 -4.29 -23.86 3.10
CA ASN A 204 -3.69 -23.44 1.83
C ASN A 204 -4.20 -24.28 0.65
N ASN A 205 -4.18 -25.61 0.77
CA ASN A 205 -4.66 -26.50 -0.28
C ASN A 205 -6.15 -26.31 -0.56
N MET A 206 -6.96 -26.07 0.49
CA MET A 206 -8.37 -25.78 0.34
C MET A 206 -8.61 -24.44 -0.35
N MET A 207 -7.83 -23.40 -0.02
CA MET A 207 -7.88 -22.10 -0.69
C MET A 207 -7.56 -22.25 -2.18
N GLU A 208 -6.49 -22.96 -2.53
CA GLU A 208 -6.14 -23.25 -3.92
C GLU A 208 -7.26 -24.00 -4.65
N ARG A 209 -7.89 -24.99 -3.98
CA ARG A 209 -9.05 -25.70 -4.51
C ARG A 209 -10.24 -24.77 -4.73
N TYR A 210 -10.60 -23.94 -3.75
CA TYR A 210 -11.70 -22.99 -3.88
C TYR A 210 -11.46 -22.00 -5.03
N VAL A 211 -10.22 -21.56 -5.21
CA VAL A 211 -9.80 -20.73 -6.35
C VAL A 211 -9.98 -21.44 -7.70
N GLN A 212 -10.13 -22.77 -7.73
CA GLN A 212 -10.38 -23.52 -8.96
C GLN A 212 -11.85 -23.91 -9.11
N THR A 213 -12.49 -24.35 -8.03
CA THR A 213 -13.82 -24.98 -8.07
C THR A 213 -14.97 -24.04 -7.74
N ARG A 214 -14.70 -22.94 -7.02
CA ARG A 214 -15.72 -22.02 -6.47
C ARG A 214 -16.74 -22.70 -5.55
N GLU A 215 -16.39 -23.86 -4.98
CA GLU A 215 -17.30 -24.61 -4.12
C GLU A 215 -17.54 -23.88 -2.78
N ARG A 216 -18.76 -23.37 -2.57
CA ARG A 216 -19.13 -22.63 -1.35
C ARG A 216 -18.90 -23.41 -0.05
N ALA A 217 -19.08 -24.73 -0.05
CA ALA A 217 -18.78 -25.56 1.12
C ALA A 217 -17.30 -25.47 1.53
N THR A 218 -16.39 -25.46 0.54
CA THR A 218 -14.94 -25.29 0.79
C THR A 218 -14.63 -23.91 1.33
N PHE A 219 -15.29 -22.85 0.84
CA PHE A 219 -15.15 -21.50 1.39
C PHE A 219 -15.53 -21.44 2.87
N ASN A 220 -16.71 -21.94 3.24
CA ASN A 220 -17.18 -21.91 4.62
C ASN A 220 -16.22 -22.64 5.58
N GLU A 221 -15.72 -23.80 5.16
CA GLU A 221 -14.76 -24.59 5.95
C GLU A 221 -13.42 -23.85 6.11
N ILE A 222 -12.94 -23.14 5.07
CA ILE A 222 -11.74 -22.30 5.17
C ILE A 222 -11.93 -21.18 6.19
N ILE A 223 -13.05 -20.46 6.14
CA ILE A 223 -13.34 -19.36 7.07
C ILE A 223 -13.41 -19.86 8.51
N GLU A 224 -14.07 -21.00 8.76
CA GLU A 224 -14.17 -21.61 10.08
C GLU A 224 -12.80 -22.05 10.62
N LEU A 225 -11.97 -22.67 9.78
CA LEU A 225 -10.62 -23.09 10.16
C LEU A 225 -9.71 -21.89 10.44
N LEU A 226 -9.74 -20.84 9.62
CA LEU A 226 -9.00 -19.60 9.87
C LEU A 226 -9.42 -18.92 11.17
N ALA A 227 -10.73 -18.83 11.41
CA ALA A 227 -11.27 -18.26 12.65
C ALA A 227 -10.83 -19.09 13.87
N THR A 228 -10.88 -20.42 13.78
CA THR A 228 -10.47 -21.32 14.86
C THR A 228 -8.97 -21.19 15.15
N MET A 229 -8.13 -21.21 14.12
CA MET A 229 -6.67 -21.04 14.31
C MET A 229 -6.31 -19.68 14.88
N SER A 230 -7.08 -18.63 14.54
CA SER A 230 -6.85 -17.29 15.08
C SER A 230 -7.33 -17.15 16.51
N ARG A 231 -8.32 -17.94 16.97
CA ARG A 231 -8.70 -18.03 18.39
C ARG A 231 -7.68 -18.75 19.26
N ASP A 232 -6.99 -19.73 18.69
CA ASP A 232 -5.97 -20.49 19.41
C ASP A 232 -4.68 -19.66 19.60
N ARG A 233 -4.57 -18.50 18.94
CA ARG A 233 -3.33 -17.72 18.89
C ARG A 233 -3.55 -16.24 18.56
N ASP A 234 -3.26 -15.43 19.56
CA ASP A 234 -3.45 -13.97 19.51
C ASP A 234 -2.16 -13.23 19.06
N VAL A 235 -1.03 -13.94 18.91
CA VAL A 235 0.26 -13.37 18.46
C VAL A 235 0.95 -14.21 17.39
N ALA A 236 1.66 -13.53 16.48
CA ALA A 236 2.56 -14.18 15.54
C ALA A 236 3.60 -15.04 16.30
N TYR A 237 4.10 -16.10 15.67
CA TYR A 237 5.17 -16.91 16.26
C TYR A 237 6.41 -16.02 16.46
N PRO A 238 6.85 -15.80 17.71
CA PRO A 238 7.90 -14.84 17.99
C PRO A 238 9.24 -15.32 17.45
N PHE A 239 10.16 -14.38 17.26
CA PHE A 239 11.52 -14.73 16.83
C PHE A 239 12.21 -15.54 17.92
N ASN A 240 12.54 -16.79 17.63
CA ASN A 240 13.36 -17.63 18.51
C ASN A 240 14.72 -17.90 17.88
N ARG A 241 15.76 -17.34 18.51
CA ARG A 241 17.16 -17.45 18.09
C ARG A 241 17.63 -18.88 17.82
N SER A 242 17.12 -19.88 18.55
CA SER A 242 17.50 -21.29 18.39
C SER A 242 16.96 -21.95 17.10
N GLN A 243 15.93 -21.36 16.50
CA GLN A 243 15.31 -21.82 15.25
C GLN A 243 16.05 -21.34 14.00
N TRP A 244 17.14 -20.58 14.15
CA TRP A 244 17.89 -19.99 13.04
C TRP A 244 19.37 -20.39 13.09
N ILE A 245 19.90 -20.81 11.95
CA ILE A 245 21.32 -21.09 11.74
C ILE A 245 21.91 -19.95 10.89
N TYR A 246 23.07 -19.43 11.29
CA TYR A 246 23.83 -18.45 10.51
C TYR A 246 25.04 -19.12 9.87
N GLU A 247 25.04 -19.23 8.55
CA GLU A 247 26.09 -19.86 7.76
C GLU A 247 26.30 -19.04 6.48
N ASN A 248 27.56 -18.88 6.03
CA ASN A 248 27.90 -18.17 4.80
C ASN A 248 27.28 -16.74 4.71
N ASN A 249 27.33 -16.00 5.82
CA ASN A 249 26.75 -14.67 5.96
C ASN A 249 25.23 -14.56 5.76
N LYS A 250 24.51 -15.69 5.84
CA LYS A 250 23.05 -15.73 5.68
C LYS A 250 22.40 -16.60 6.76
N TYR A 251 21.14 -16.33 7.02
CA TYR A 251 20.29 -17.12 7.90
C TYR A 251 19.55 -18.21 7.12
N ARG A 252 19.23 -19.30 7.81
CA ARG A 252 18.27 -20.32 7.38
C ARG A 252 17.59 -20.96 8.58
N ILE A 253 16.44 -21.57 8.37
CA ILE A 253 15.72 -22.31 9.41
C ILE A 253 16.56 -23.51 9.90
N ASN A 254 16.60 -23.68 11.22
CA ASN A 254 17.25 -24.79 11.89
C ASN A 254 16.37 -26.05 11.86
N LYS A 255 16.63 -26.95 10.91
CA LYS A 255 15.89 -28.21 10.75
C LYS A 255 16.27 -29.31 11.75
N ASN A 256 17.35 -29.11 12.52
CA ASN A 256 17.85 -30.12 13.47
C ASN A 256 17.20 -30.00 14.85
N ASN A 257 16.38 -28.97 15.08
CA ASN A 257 15.72 -28.75 16.35
C ASN A 257 14.45 -29.60 16.45
N HIS A 258 14.62 -30.90 16.72
CA HIS A 258 13.52 -31.86 16.86
C HIS A 258 12.92 -31.91 18.28
N ASP A 259 13.55 -31.25 19.26
CA ASP A 259 13.15 -31.33 20.66
C ASP A 259 12.28 -30.12 21.04
N HIS A 260 11.01 -30.17 20.66
CA HIS A 260 9.98 -29.21 21.09
C HIS A 260 9.46 -29.47 22.51
N GLU A 261 10.02 -30.42 23.25
CA GLU A 261 9.68 -30.64 24.66
C GLU A 261 10.32 -29.56 25.55
N THR A 262 9.53 -28.54 25.88
CA THR A 262 9.58 -27.81 27.17
C THR A 262 10.94 -27.21 27.55
N ARG A 263 11.55 -26.40 26.66
CA ARG A 263 12.45 -25.35 27.14
C ARG A 263 11.66 -24.06 27.25
N VAL A 264 11.33 -23.72 28.51
CA VAL A 264 10.95 -22.39 28.96
C VAL A 264 11.80 -21.38 28.20
N SER A 265 11.16 -20.51 27.42
CA SER A 265 11.87 -19.46 26.70
C SER A 265 12.69 -18.68 27.73
N ASP A 266 13.96 -18.41 27.41
CA ASP A 266 14.59 -17.21 27.91
C ASP A 266 13.78 -16.07 27.29
N ASP A 267 12.71 -15.72 27.97
CA ASP A 267 11.70 -14.78 27.56
C ASP A 267 12.42 -13.44 27.47
N VAL A 268 12.77 -13.04 26.24
CA VAL A 268 13.13 -11.65 25.97
C VAL A 268 11.87 -10.89 26.32
N THR A 269 11.85 -10.33 27.54
CA THR A 269 10.77 -9.50 28.04
C THR A 269 10.69 -8.34 27.08
N LEU A 270 9.72 -8.39 26.16
CA LEU A 270 9.42 -7.31 25.25
C LEU A 270 9.05 -6.11 26.12
N VAL A 271 9.98 -5.16 26.22
CA VAL A 271 9.84 -3.96 27.02
C VAL A 271 8.66 -3.15 26.49
N GLY A 272 7.54 -3.16 27.23
CA GLY A 272 6.64 -2.02 27.51
C GLY A 272 5.95 -1.24 26.37
N SER A 273 6.30 -1.48 25.11
CA SER A 273 5.71 -0.86 23.94
C SER A 273 5.76 -1.91 22.85
N ASP A 274 4.61 -2.49 22.49
CA ASP A 274 4.54 -3.31 21.29
C ASP A 274 4.90 -2.41 20.09
N PRO A 275 6.11 -2.53 19.50
CA PRO A 275 6.52 -1.75 18.33
C PRO A 275 5.99 -2.38 17.02
N TYR A 276 5.12 -3.40 17.12
CA TYR A 276 4.65 -4.25 16.05
C TYR A 276 3.20 -3.94 15.64
N CYS A 277 2.63 -2.82 16.09
CA CYS A 277 1.59 -2.18 15.29
C CYS A 277 2.19 -1.85 13.91
N LEU A 278 1.46 -2.21 12.85
CA LEU A 278 1.77 -1.74 11.48
C LEU A 278 2.18 -0.27 11.54
N LYS A 279 3.15 0.22 10.75
CA LYS A 279 3.13 1.64 10.38
C LYS A 279 2.03 1.79 9.34
N PRO A 280 0.88 2.36 9.68
CA PRO A 280 -0.32 2.25 8.85
C PRO A 280 -0.19 3.18 7.66
N LEU A 281 -1.07 2.99 6.68
CA LEU A 281 -1.17 3.96 5.60
C LEU A 281 -1.45 5.36 6.16
N GLU A 282 -2.08 5.49 7.33
CA GLU A 282 -2.19 6.74 8.07
C GLU A 282 -0.88 7.20 8.71
N LEU A 283 0.05 6.35 9.18
CA LEU A 283 1.42 6.81 9.50
C LEU A 283 2.22 7.20 8.24
N ILE A 284 1.93 6.58 7.09
CA ILE A 284 2.51 6.98 5.79
C ILE A 284 1.89 8.30 5.31
N LYS A 285 0.59 8.52 5.50
CA LYS A 285 -0.09 9.79 5.19
C LYS A 285 0.22 10.87 6.21
N MET A 286 0.45 10.54 7.48
CA MET A 286 0.87 11.43 8.55
C MET A 286 2.34 11.78 8.40
N SER A 287 3.22 10.83 8.04
CA SER A 287 4.59 11.15 7.63
C SER A 287 4.57 12.00 6.37
N MET A 288 3.78 11.66 5.34
CA MET A 288 3.59 12.55 4.19
C MET A 288 3.03 13.92 4.59
N HIS A 289 2.13 14.03 5.56
CA HIS A 289 1.63 15.32 6.06
C HIS A 289 2.72 16.10 6.81
N GLN A 290 3.50 15.43 7.66
CA GLN A 290 4.61 16.03 8.42
C GLN A 290 5.75 16.45 7.49
N GLU A 291 5.98 15.68 6.44
CA GLU A 291 7.03 15.85 5.43
C GLU A 291 6.57 16.66 4.21
N ASN A 292 5.33 17.18 4.21
CA ASN A 292 4.74 18.01 3.16
C ASN A 292 4.62 17.34 1.77
N LEU A 293 4.31 16.06 1.71
CA LEU A 293 4.24 15.22 0.51
C LEU A 293 2.82 14.76 0.13
N ILE A 294 1.76 15.32 0.72
CA ILE A 294 0.37 14.87 0.46
C ILE A 294 0.02 15.05 -1.02
N ILE A 295 0.31 16.23 -1.58
CA ILE A 295 -0.02 16.53 -2.97
C ILE A 295 0.80 15.64 -3.90
N VAL A 296 2.08 15.44 -3.60
CA VAL A 296 2.97 14.56 -4.37
C VAL A 296 2.46 13.12 -4.42
N SER A 297 2.00 12.61 -3.28
CA SER A 297 1.40 11.26 -3.19
C SER A 297 0.15 11.13 -4.06
N GLU A 298 -0.74 12.11 -4.01
CA GLU A 298 -1.98 12.09 -4.79
C GLU A 298 -1.76 12.18 -6.30
N VAL A 299 -0.85 13.05 -6.76
CA VAL A 299 -0.57 13.17 -8.20
C VAL A 299 0.12 11.92 -8.76
N LEU A 300 0.93 11.25 -7.93
CA LEU A 300 1.52 9.98 -8.30
C LEU A 300 0.48 8.86 -8.36
N ASP A 301 -0.39 8.76 -7.36
CA ASP A 301 -1.48 7.79 -7.35
C ASP A 301 -2.39 7.96 -8.58
N ARG A 302 -2.70 9.21 -8.95
CA ARG A 302 -3.37 9.53 -10.22
C ARG A 302 -2.60 8.95 -11.41
N ALA A 303 -1.28 9.14 -11.48
CA ALA A 303 -0.50 8.64 -12.61
C ALA A 303 -0.49 7.11 -12.69
N ILE A 304 -0.35 6.43 -11.56
CA ILE A 304 -0.38 4.96 -11.46
C ILE A 304 -1.75 4.43 -11.91
N LYS A 305 -2.85 5.05 -11.44
CA LYS A 305 -4.22 4.64 -11.77
C LYS A 305 -4.57 4.74 -13.25
N HIS A 306 -4.01 5.72 -13.96
CA HIS A 306 -4.42 6.05 -15.32
C HIS A 306 -3.42 5.65 -16.42
N LYS A 307 -2.87 4.44 -16.35
CA LYS A 307 -1.95 3.81 -17.33
C LYS A 307 -0.46 4.15 -17.18
N GLY A 308 -0.05 4.75 -16.06
CA GLY A 308 1.36 4.82 -15.66
C GLY A 308 2.23 5.72 -16.53
N PHE A 309 3.49 5.31 -16.71
CA PHE A 309 4.56 6.12 -17.26
C PHE A 309 4.88 5.76 -18.71
N TYR A 310 5.16 6.78 -19.52
CA TYR A 310 5.70 6.58 -20.87
C TYR A 310 7.20 6.77 -20.83
N SER A 311 7.93 5.92 -21.55
CA SER A 311 9.37 6.07 -21.68
C SER A 311 9.70 7.26 -22.58
N LYS A 312 10.59 8.13 -22.10
CA LYS A 312 11.20 9.21 -22.86
C LYS A 312 12.71 8.97 -22.95
N ASP A 313 13.27 9.17 -24.13
CA ASP A 313 14.70 8.95 -24.39
C ASP A 313 15.53 10.16 -23.91
N TYR A 314 15.52 10.39 -22.60
CA TYR A 314 16.39 11.31 -21.89
C TYR A 314 17.19 10.53 -20.86
N GLY A 315 18.42 10.96 -20.59
CA GLY A 315 19.29 10.30 -19.61
C GLY A 315 18.68 10.28 -18.21
N SER A 316 18.06 11.38 -17.81
CA SER A 316 17.47 11.60 -16.50
C SER A 316 16.38 12.68 -16.53
N TRP A 317 15.70 12.88 -15.38
CA TRP A 317 14.79 14.00 -15.17
C TRP A 317 15.45 15.35 -15.39
N LYS A 318 16.76 15.44 -15.12
CA LYS A 318 17.52 16.68 -15.25
C LYS A 318 17.77 17.03 -16.72
N ASP A 319 18.10 16.04 -17.54
CA ASP A 319 18.24 16.23 -18.99
C ASP A 319 16.90 16.67 -19.61
N TRP A 320 15.80 16.09 -19.15
CA TRP A 320 14.45 16.50 -19.55
C TRP A 320 14.14 17.94 -19.12
N TYR A 321 14.44 18.33 -17.88
CA TYR A 321 14.19 19.69 -17.40
C TYR A 321 15.01 20.72 -18.20
N ALA A 322 16.28 20.44 -18.46
CA ALA A 322 17.17 21.34 -19.19
C ALA A 322 16.72 21.57 -20.65
N ASP A 323 16.10 20.58 -21.29
CA ASP A 323 15.56 20.68 -22.66
C ASP A 323 14.12 21.21 -22.69
N SER A 324 13.44 21.25 -21.54
CA SER A 324 12.05 21.67 -21.43
C SER A 324 11.90 23.19 -21.49
N SER A 325 11.01 23.67 -22.38
CA SER A 325 10.52 25.05 -22.30
C SER A 325 9.36 25.17 -21.31
N TRP A 326 9.22 26.33 -20.67
CA TRP A 326 8.11 26.57 -19.75
C TRP A 326 6.74 26.40 -20.40
N ALA A 327 6.54 26.89 -21.62
CA ALA A 327 5.26 26.81 -22.33
C ALA A 327 4.90 25.39 -22.78
N PHE A 328 5.84 24.67 -23.42
CA PHE A 328 5.54 23.38 -24.02
C PHE A 328 5.95 22.21 -23.11
N GLY A 329 7.17 22.23 -22.57
CA GLY A 329 7.72 21.12 -21.78
C GLY A 329 7.25 21.09 -20.32
N ILE A 330 6.99 22.23 -19.69
CA ILE A 330 6.50 22.27 -18.29
C ILE A 330 4.97 22.39 -18.25
N PHE A 331 4.41 23.41 -18.89
CA PHE A 331 2.98 23.71 -18.79
C PHE A 331 2.11 22.73 -19.60
N ASN A 332 2.31 22.63 -20.92
CA ASN A 332 1.46 21.78 -21.77
C ASN A 332 1.65 20.30 -21.43
N ASP A 333 2.88 19.84 -21.26
CA ASP A 333 3.16 18.47 -20.82
C ASP A 333 2.65 18.23 -19.40
N GLY A 334 2.73 19.20 -18.49
CA GLY A 334 2.09 19.09 -17.16
C GLY A 334 0.57 18.93 -17.22
N LEU A 335 -0.12 19.69 -18.09
CA LEU A 335 -1.56 19.54 -18.34
C LEU A 335 -1.92 18.18 -18.92
N SER A 336 -1.14 17.75 -19.93
CA SER A 336 -1.25 16.44 -20.57
C SER A 336 -1.10 15.33 -19.52
N MET A 337 -0.04 15.40 -18.69
CA MET A 337 0.22 14.43 -17.61
C MET A 337 -0.80 14.43 -16.48
N ALA A 338 -1.52 15.52 -16.28
CA ALA A 338 -2.63 15.54 -15.33
C ALA A 338 -3.95 15.03 -15.94
N GLY A 339 -3.95 14.59 -17.21
CA GLY A 339 -5.13 14.07 -17.90
C GLY A 339 -6.07 15.16 -18.43
N GLN A 340 -5.58 16.39 -18.63
CA GLN A 340 -6.36 17.51 -19.21
C GLN A 340 -5.98 17.83 -20.68
N GLY A 341 -5.14 17.00 -21.31
CA GLY A 341 -4.78 17.10 -22.73
C GLY A 341 -5.80 16.47 -23.68
N TRP A 342 -5.63 16.72 -24.99
CA TRP A 342 -6.66 16.41 -25.99
C TRP A 342 -6.62 14.98 -26.54
N VAL A 343 -5.54 14.20 -26.37
CA VAL A 343 -5.41 12.90 -27.07
C VAL A 343 -4.36 12.00 -26.37
N TYR A 344 -4.78 10.85 -25.80
CA TYR A 344 -3.92 9.74 -25.35
C TYR A 344 -2.68 10.12 -24.53
N ASP A 345 -2.89 10.84 -23.42
CA ASP A 345 -1.79 11.47 -22.73
C ASP A 345 -1.15 10.58 -21.62
N PRO A 346 0.20 10.46 -21.58
CA PRO A 346 0.95 9.88 -20.47
C PRO A 346 0.66 10.60 -19.18
N TYR A 347 0.33 9.90 -18.08
CA TYR A 347 0.20 10.57 -16.78
C TYR A 347 1.56 10.83 -16.09
N GLY A 348 2.65 10.37 -16.71
CA GLY A 348 4.02 10.67 -16.34
C GLY A 348 5.02 10.19 -17.39
N TYR A 349 6.27 10.65 -17.27
CA TYR A 349 7.40 10.16 -18.05
C TYR A 349 8.39 9.41 -17.17
N LYS A 350 8.99 8.36 -17.72
CA LYS A 350 10.13 7.64 -17.14
C LYS A 350 11.34 7.76 -18.05
N PHE A 351 12.51 7.97 -17.45
CA PHE A 351 13.77 8.24 -18.14
C PHE A 351 14.74 7.06 -18.07
N ASN A 352 15.86 7.15 -18.79
CA ASN A 352 16.82 6.05 -18.97
C ASN A 352 17.51 5.65 -17.66
N ASP A 353 17.73 6.57 -16.72
CA ASP A 353 18.29 6.29 -15.38
C ASP A 353 17.25 5.78 -14.36
N ASN A 354 16.00 5.55 -14.79
CA ASN A 354 14.81 5.23 -13.98
C ASN A 354 14.24 6.38 -13.14
N SER A 355 14.77 7.59 -13.22
CA SER A 355 14.04 8.75 -12.71
C SER A 355 12.76 8.98 -13.50
N PHE A 356 11.83 9.72 -12.91
CA PHE A 356 10.53 9.95 -13.52
C PHE A 356 9.90 11.27 -13.09
N VAL A 357 8.83 11.64 -13.80
CA VAL A 357 8.05 12.86 -13.59
C VAL A 357 6.57 12.57 -13.76
N VAL A 358 5.73 13.24 -12.98
CA VAL A 358 4.26 13.20 -13.11
C VAL A 358 3.67 14.60 -13.18
N GLY A 359 2.50 14.73 -13.80
CA GLY A 359 1.83 16.01 -13.95
C GLY A 359 1.15 16.48 -12.68
N ILE A 360 1.22 17.78 -12.41
CA ILE A 360 0.52 18.46 -11.30
C ILE A 360 -0.26 19.67 -11.82
N LEU A 361 -1.43 19.90 -11.24
CA LEU A 361 -2.30 21.04 -11.50
C LEU A 361 -2.40 21.93 -10.27
N GLY A 362 -2.68 23.23 -10.46
CA GLY A 362 -3.00 24.11 -9.34
C GLY A 362 -4.23 23.66 -8.56
N THR A 363 -5.18 22.97 -9.20
CA THR A 363 -6.34 22.39 -8.50
C THR A 363 -5.96 21.29 -7.52
N ASP A 364 -4.80 20.64 -7.71
CA ASP A 364 -4.31 19.62 -6.79
C ASP A 364 -3.90 20.22 -5.45
N ALA A 365 -3.66 21.53 -5.37
CA ALA A 365 -3.34 22.26 -4.14
C ALA A 365 -4.57 22.74 -3.35
N ARG A 366 -5.78 22.62 -3.91
CA ARG A 366 -7.00 23.14 -3.29
C ARG A 366 -7.34 22.36 -2.02
N GLY A 367 -7.47 23.09 -0.91
CA GLY A 367 -7.88 22.52 0.39
C GLY A 367 -6.78 21.74 1.11
N LYS A 368 -5.53 21.83 0.65
CA LYS A 368 -4.40 21.06 1.20
C LYS A 368 -3.31 21.93 1.84
N SER A 369 -2.52 21.30 2.70
CA SER A 369 -1.64 21.95 3.66
C SER A 369 -0.14 21.89 3.34
N ASP A 370 0.31 21.14 2.31
CA ASP A 370 1.75 21.08 1.95
C ASP A 370 2.35 22.48 1.86
N ASN A 371 3.52 22.69 2.49
CA ASN A 371 4.07 24.02 2.68
C ASN A 371 4.33 24.78 1.36
N TRP A 372 4.73 24.09 0.28
CA TRP A 372 5.03 24.72 -1.03
C TRP A 372 3.87 25.52 -1.60
N VAL A 373 2.63 25.15 -1.26
CA VAL A 373 1.39 25.75 -1.77
C VAL A 373 1.30 27.25 -1.47
N ASN A 374 2.03 27.75 -0.47
CA ASN A 374 2.02 29.16 -0.03
C ASN A 374 3.41 29.81 0.03
N LEU A 375 4.49 29.13 -0.38
CA LEU A 375 5.85 29.67 -0.19
C LEU A 375 6.16 30.91 -1.04
N ALA A 376 5.69 30.94 -2.29
CA ALA A 376 5.94 32.03 -3.24
C ALA A 376 4.69 32.55 -3.94
N HIS A 377 3.66 31.72 -4.00
CA HIS A 377 2.35 32.04 -4.55
C HIS A 377 1.32 31.25 -3.76
N ASP A 378 0.11 31.79 -3.55
CA ASP A 378 -1.01 31.00 -3.00
C ASP A 378 -1.69 30.25 -4.15
N PHE A 379 -1.46 28.95 -4.22
CA PHE A 379 -2.08 28.09 -5.23
C PHE A 379 -3.48 27.57 -4.83
N ARG A 380 -4.01 27.93 -3.65
CA ARG A 380 -5.33 27.48 -3.15
C ARG A 380 -6.47 28.29 -3.75
N ASP A 381 -6.26 29.58 -4.02
CA ASP A 381 -7.27 30.44 -4.62
C ASP A 381 -7.24 30.39 -6.16
N THR A 382 -7.88 29.36 -6.70
CA THR A 382 -7.97 29.11 -8.13
C THR A 382 -9.24 29.68 -8.77
N LYS A 383 -10.01 30.55 -8.09
CA LYS A 383 -11.34 31.00 -8.58
C LYS A 383 -11.30 31.58 -10.00
N ASP A 384 -10.20 32.24 -10.36
CA ASP A 384 -9.99 32.82 -11.70
C ASP A 384 -8.73 32.30 -12.43
N LYS A 385 -7.97 31.38 -11.81
CA LYS A 385 -6.64 30.92 -12.26
C LYS A 385 -6.60 29.43 -12.56
N LYS A 386 -7.57 28.93 -13.32
CA LYS A 386 -7.74 27.50 -13.69
C LYS A 386 -6.61 26.90 -14.54
N GLN A 387 -5.47 27.57 -14.66
CA GLN A 387 -4.43 27.21 -15.61
C GLN A 387 -3.07 27.27 -14.94
N TYR A 388 -2.92 26.64 -13.78
CA TYR A 388 -1.60 26.26 -13.29
C TYR A 388 -1.38 24.79 -13.61
N ALA A 389 -0.26 24.51 -14.24
CA ALA A 389 0.17 23.16 -14.55
C ALA A 389 1.69 23.05 -14.51
N GLY A 390 2.17 21.85 -14.27
CA GLY A 390 3.57 21.59 -14.10
C GLY A 390 3.86 20.12 -13.84
N GLN A 391 5.00 19.89 -13.21
CA GLN A 391 5.61 18.58 -13.07
C GLN A 391 6.17 18.39 -11.65
N VAL A 392 6.03 17.17 -11.13
CA VAL A 392 6.72 16.71 -9.93
C VAL A 392 7.79 15.72 -10.34
N PHE A 393 9.03 16.00 -9.97
CA PHE A 393 10.22 15.25 -10.34
C PHE A 393 10.64 14.29 -9.22
N PHE A 394 11.07 13.09 -9.62
CA PHE A 394 11.55 12.04 -8.73
C PHE A 394 12.88 11.49 -9.21
N ASP A 395 13.76 11.13 -8.27
CA ASP A 395 15.03 10.50 -8.59
C ASP A 395 14.86 9.02 -8.99
N LYS A 396 15.95 8.37 -9.40
CA LYS A 396 15.97 6.94 -9.77
C LYS A 396 15.54 5.97 -8.66
N ASN A 397 15.53 6.43 -7.40
CA ASN A 397 15.06 5.65 -6.25
C ASN A 397 13.60 5.99 -5.90
N GLY A 398 12.95 6.85 -6.67
CA GLY A 398 11.59 7.31 -6.43
C GLY A 398 11.48 8.39 -5.36
N ARG A 399 12.55 9.08 -4.97
CA ARG A 399 12.46 10.15 -3.97
C ARG A 399 12.06 11.47 -4.62
N PRO A 400 11.22 12.31 -3.97
CA PRO A 400 10.87 13.62 -4.49
C PRO A 400 12.10 14.51 -4.65
N VAL A 401 12.19 15.24 -5.76
CA VAL A 401 13.29 16.13 -6.11
C VAL A 401 12.81 17.57 -6.16
N ALA A 402 11.82 17.85 -7.01
CA ALA A 402 11.33 19.19 -7.25
C ALA A 402 9.87 19.20 -7.71
N ILE A 403 9.17 20.29 -7.41
CA ILE A 403 7.91 20.67 -8.06
C ILE A 403 8.21 21.89 -8.91
N VAL A 404 7.88 21.82 -10.20
CA VAL A 404 7.98 22.95 -11.12
C VAL A 404 6.59 23.21 -11.68
N ILE A 405 6.07 24.42 -11.47
CA ILE A 405 4.69 24.76 -11.85
C ILE A 405 4.66 26.17 -12.44
N THR A 406 3.78 26.41 -13.40
CA THR A 406 3.63 27.73 -14.03
C THR A 406 2.18 27.97 -14.44
N SER A 407 1.84 29.20 -14.81
CA SER A 407 0.58 29.51 -15.48
C SER A 407 0.81 29.76 -16.96
N ILE A 408 -0.25 29.68 -17.79
CA ILE A 408 -0.12 29.95 -19.23
C ILE A 408 0.58 31.28 -19.54
N ALA A 409 0.30 32.33 -18.77
CA ALA A 409 0.84 33.67 -19.00
C ALA A 409 2.33 33.74 -18.64
N TRP A 410 2.73 33.12 -17.53
CA TRP A 410 4.13 33.05 -17.12
C TRP A 410 4.94 32.10 -18.01
N ALA A 411 4.32 31.00 -18.43
CA ALA A 411 4.93 30.03 -19.31
C ALA A 411 5.31 30.64 -20.68
N GLN A 412 4.45 31.51 -21.22
CA GLN A 412 4.70 32.24 -22.48
C GLN A 412 5.90 33.19 -22.41
N VAL A 413 6.20 33.74 -21.23
CA VAL A 413 7.38 34.60 -21.01
C VAL A 413 8.59 33.81 -20.50
N GLY A 414 8.51 32.47 -20.46
CA GLY A 414 9.61 31.62 -20.06
C GLY A 414 9.89 31.65 -18.56
N SER A 415 8.85 31.66 -17.73
CA SER A 415 8.97 31.75 -16.28
C SER A 415 7.97 30.84 -15.55
N GLY A 416 8.28 30.51 -14.30
CA GLY A 416 7.35 29.87 -13.38
C GLY A 416 7.87 29.84 -11.95
N TRP A 417 7.49 28.81 -11.20
CA TRP A 417 7.91 28.61 -9.82
C TRP A 417 8.50 27.20 -9.67
N SER A 418 9.62 27.14 -8.95
CA SER A 418 10.32 25.90 -8.67
C SER A 418 10.46 25.71 -7.16
N PHE A 419 10.18 24.52 -6.68
CA PHE A 419 10.28 24.14 -5.27
C PHE A 419 11.12 22.88 -5.17
N VAL A 420 12.23 22.94 -4.44
CA VAL A 420 13.16 21.81 -4.26
C VAL A 420 12.88 21.12 -2.94
N TYR A 421 12.82 19.79 -2.93
CA TYR A 421 12.63 19.01 -1.72
C TYR A 421 13.96 18.77 -1.00
N ASN A 422 14.05 19.14 0.26
CA ASN A 422 15.27 19.05 1.06
C ASN A 422 14.95 19.11 2.56
N ASN A 423 15.53 18.19 3.35
CA ASN A 423 15.32 18.10 4.79
C ASN A 423 13.82 18.12 5.17
N GLU A 424 13.06 17.17 4.61
CA GLU A 424 11.64 16.91 4.92
C GLU A 424 10.68 18.06 4.57
N LYS A 425 11.10 18.99 3.70
CA LYS A 425 10.27 20.14 3.30
C LYS A 425 10.59 20.63 1.89
N TRP A 426 9.64 21.40 1.34
CA TRP A 426 9.87 22.16 0.12
C TRP A 426 10.54 23.51 0.40
N GLU A 427 11.50 23.87 -0.44
CA GLU A 427 12.19 25.16 -0.45
C GLU A 427 11.93 25.87 -1.79
N TYR A 428 11.50 27.13 -1.76
CA TYR A 428 11.30 27.90 -2.99
C TYR A 428 12.62 28.33 -3.63
N GLU A 429 12.71 28.16 -4.94
CA GLU A 429 13.84 28.58 -5.77
C GLU A 429 13.36 29.59 -6.82
N SER A 430 13.87 30.81 -6.74
CA SER A 430 13.50 31.91 -7.63
C SER A 430 14.27 31.94 -8.95
N THR A 431 15.27 31.08 -9.10
CA THR A 431 16.14 31.01 -10.29
C THR A 431 15.95 29.67 -10.99
N ASP A 432 15.69 29.70 -12.30
CA ASP A 432 15.47 28.50 -13.12
C ASP A 432 16.66 27.54 -13.16
N SER A 433 17.88 28.02 -12.89
CA SER A 433 19.10 27.21 -12.85
C SER A 433 19.26 26.41 -11.53
N TRP A 434 18.17 26.09 -10.84
CA TRP A 434 18.20 25.41 -9.54
C TRP A 434 18.73 23.98 -9.67
N ASP A 435 18.44 23.31 -10.78
CA ASP A 435 18.86 21.95 -11.10
C ASP A 435 20.39 21.84 -11.20
N GLU A 436 21.06 22.84 -11.78
CA GLU A 436 22.52 22.88 -11.80
C GLU A 436 23.10 23.32 -10.47
N ARG A 437 22.57 24.42 -9.93
CA ARG A 437 23.16 25.09 -8.76
C ARG A 437 23.00 24.30 -7.47
N ARG A 438 21.89 23.56 -7.30
CA ARG A 438 21.61 22.76 -6.10
C ARG A 438 22.13 21.34 -6.20
N PHE A 439 22.11 20.73 -7.39
CA PHE A 439 22.45 19.31 -7.55
C PHE A 439 23.87 19.08 -8.07
N ALA A 440 24.56 20.09 -8.62
CA ALA A 440 25.98 20.00 -9.03
C ALA A 440 26.29 18.75 -9.88
N GLY A 441 25.44 18.47 -10.88
CA GLY A 441 25.54 17.30 -11.75
C GLY A 441 24.95 15.99 -11.21
N ARG A 442 24.43 15.97 -9.98
CA ARG A 442 23.70 14.82 -9.41
C ARG A 442 22.27 14.77 -9.94
N THR A 443 21.67 13.58 -9.93
CA THR A 443 20.26 13.36 -10.26
C THR A 443 19.48 12.78 -9.08
N GLU A 444 20.14 12.49 -7.97
CA GLU A 444 19.51 12.03 -6.73
C GLU A 444 18.87 13.19 -5.94
N SER A 445 17.80 12.88 -5.19
CA SER A 445 17.20 13.84 -4.26
C SER A 445 18.22 14.37 -3.26
N LEU A 446 18.10 15.65 -2.88
CA LEU A 446 18.92 16.24 -1.83
C LEU A 446 18.62 15.63 -0.46
N ASP A 447 17.41 15.11 -0.29
CA ASP A 447 16.99 14.41 0.91
C ASP A 447 17.11 12.90 0.71
N THR A 448 18.19 12.32 1.25
CA THR A 448 18.44 10.87 1.15
C THR A 448 17.49 10.03 2.01
N THR A 449 16.81 10.66 2.96
CA THR A 449 15.87 10.05 3.90
C THR A 449 14.41 10.17 3.45
N ALA A 450 14.14 11.00 2.45
CA ALA A 450 12.79 11.17 1.89
C ALA A 450 12.15 9.84 1.48
N PRO A 451 10.82 9.71 1.63
CA PRO A 451 10.06 8.54 1.22
C PRO A 451 10.32 8.20 -0.24
N LYS A 452 10.40 6.89 -0.49
CA LYS A 452 10.62 6.34 -1.83
C LYS A 452 9.30 5.94 -2.45
N PHE A 453 8.98 6.58 -3.55
CA PHE A 453 7.85 6.26 -4.39
C PHE A 453 8.30 5.32 -5.52
N VAL A 454 8.26 4.02 -5.28
CA VAL A 454 8.82 3.04 -6.23
C VAL A 454 7.81 2.77 -7.35
N THR A 455 8.18 3.09 -8.59
CA THR A 455 7.41 2.69 -9.78
C THR A 455 7.84 1.27 -10.18
N SER A 456 7.02 0.26 -9.87
CA SER A 456 7.28 -1.14 -10.21
C SER A 456 7.26 -1.40 -11.72
#